data_AF-A0A348N0Q5-F1
#
_entry.id   AF-A0A348N0Q5-F1
#
_cell.length_a   1.000
_cell.length_b   1.000
_cell.length_c   1.000
_cell.angle_alpha   90.00
_cell.angle_beta   90.00
_cell.angle_gamma   90.00
#
_symmetry.space_group_name_H-M   'P 1'
#
loop_
_entity.id
_entity.type
_entity.pdbx_description
1 polymer ?
#
loop_
_entity_poly.entity_id
_entity_poly.type
_entity_poly.pdbx_seq_one_letter_code
_entity_poly.pdbx_strand_id
1 'polypeptide(L)'
;MKKHSLSLWFKSGSPWIWLNAGAVSISIVMVIGLLLLIAVRGLSHFWPSDVASLSYQAPNQEAVTLVGELVDSEVVSAQQLKNTGVILPDGQSSGERYLLKVGNRDYFGLDFQWVNAPWIVKQDYPETIVAIERREWGHFYGYLKQVKEQGVVVSQGQEAWSALVKRLERSNDLVDKIKKIEKKDIGEVNHGLETLRLDLRQLALDGVAPGSLAHKEIEQEQQVWNNRYKVIQQQLAELYTALQRDHITMVMSDGREVDIALAKIVDVYQPNKMSVWDKLGFYFHELWKFVSGDPREANTEGGIFPAIFGTVLMVMIMAILVTPFGVIAAVYLKEYATQGPLTRLIRIAVNNLAGVPSIVYGVFGLGFFVYFLGGNIDQLFFQASLPAPTFGTPGLLWASLTLAILTVPVVIVATEEG
;
A
#
# COMPACT_ATOMS: atom_id res chain seq x y z
N MET A 1 67.35 -5.71 4.00
CA MET A 1 65.94 -5.28 3.88
C MET A 1 65.63 -5.03 2.41
N LYS A 2 64.86 -5.90 1.74
CA LYS A 2 64.46 -5.68 0.34
C LYS A 2 63.46 -4.53 0.28
N LYS A 3 63.79 -3.45 -0.41
CA LYS A 3 62.86 -2.34 -0.68
C LYS A 3 61.75 -2.88 -1.59
N HIS A 4 60.55 -3.11 -1.05
CA HIS A 4 59.38 -3.38 -1.87
C HIS A 4 59.08 -2.13 -2.71
N SER A 5 59.38 -2.20 -4.01
CA SER A 5 59.09 -1.12 -4.97
C SER A 5 57.59 -1.12 -5.26
N LEU A 6 56.95 0.06 -5.21
CA LEU A 6 55.54 0.27 -5.57
C LEU A 6 55.21 -0.30 -6.97
N SER A 7 56.17 -0.30 -7.90
CA SER A 7 56.01 -0.87 -9.24
C SER A 7 55.78 -2.39 -9.22
N LEU A 8 56.44 -3.13 -8.30
CA LEU A 8 56.24 -4.58 -8.16
C LEU A 8 54.86 -4.89 -7.57
N TRP A 9 54.37 -4.06 -6.65
CA TRP A 9 53.03 -4.20 -6.07
C TRP A 9 51.92 -3.93 -7.10
N PHE A 10 52.10 -2.95 -7.98
CA PHE A 10 51.16 -2.73 -9.09
C PHE A 10 51.14 -3.89 -10.10
N LYS A 11 52.31 -4.48 -10.37
CA LYS A 11 52.42 -5.64 -11.27
C LYS A 11 51.89 -6.94 -10.66
N SER A 12 51.82 -7.07 -9.33
CA SER A 12 51.28 -8.27 -8.67
C SER A 12 49.75 -8.37 -8.70
N GLY A 13 49.04 -7.36 -9.21
CA GLY A 13 47.57 -7.36 -9.30
C GLY A 13 46.84 -7.18 -7.96
N SER A 14 47.56 -7.24 -6.83
CA SER A 14 47.05 -7.01 -5.48
C SER A 14 46.30 -5.68 -5.29
N PRO A 15 46.67 -4.53 -5.91
CA PRO A 15 45.90 -3.30 -5.76
C PRO A 15 44.48 -3.43 -6.30
N TRP A 16 44.28 -4.19 -7.38
CA TRP A 16 42.97 -4.41 -7.98
C TRP A 16 42.07 -5.27 -7.08
N ILE A 17 42.67 -6.25 -6.38
CA ILE A 17 41.96 -7.06 -5.39
C ILE A 17 41.48 -6.18 -4.22
N TRP A 18 42.36 -5.33 -3.68
CA TRP A 18 41.99 -4.40 -2.61
C TRP A 18 40.97 -3.35 -3.08
N LEU A 19 41.07 -2.89 -4.31
CA LEU A 19 40.09 -1.97 -4.91
C LEU A 19 38.72 -2.64 -5.08
N ASN A 20 38.66 -3.89 -5.56
CA ASN A 20 37.41 -4.64 -5.67
C ASN A 20 36.82 -4.95 -4.29
N ALA A 21 37.63 -5.39 -3.33
CA ALA A 21 37.18 -5.62 -1.96
C ALA A 21 36.68 -4.33 -1.31
N GLY A 22 37.37 -3.22 -1.53
CA GLY A 22 36.93 -1.88 -1.11
C GLY A 22 35.61 -1.47 -1.77
N ALA A 23 35.46 -1.67 -3.08
CA ALA A 23 34.25 -1.35 -3.83
C ALA A 23 33.04 -2.19 -3.38
N VAL A 24 33.23 -3.48 -3.09
CA VAL A 24 32.19 -4.36 -2.52
C VAL A 24 31.81 -3.89 -1.13
N SER A 25 32.80 -3.55 -0.28
CA SER A 25 32.54 -3.04 1.07
C SER A 25 31.75 -1.73 1.04
N ILE A 26 32.13 -0.78 0.17
CA ILE A 26 31.40 0.46 -0.04
C ILE A 26 29.97 0.18 -0.53
N SER A 27 29.80 -0.74 -1.48
CA SER A 27 28.47 -1.14 -1.98
C SER A 27 27.58 -1.69 -0.86
N ILE A 28 28.11 -2.56 0.00
CA ILE A 28 27.36 -3.11 1.15
C ILE A 28 26.98 -1.99 2.13
N VAL A 29 27.92 -1.10 2.46
CA VAL A 29 27.67 0.04 3.35
C VAL A 29 26.61 0.97 2.74
N MET A 30 26.65 1.24 1.43
CA MET A 30 25.65 2.05 0.75
C MET A 30 24.27 1.39 0.77
N VAL A 31 24.18 0.08 0.51
CA VAL A 31 22.90 -0.66 0.55
C VAL A 31 22.32 -0.64 1.96
N ILE A 32 23.12 -0.97 2.97
CA ILE A 32 22.67 -0.93 4.37
C ILE A 32 22.28 0.50 4.76
N GLY A 33 23.09 1.49 4.39
CA GLY A 33 22.82 2.90 4.67
C GLY A 33 21.52 3.38 4.02
N LEU A 34 21.26 2.98 2.78
CA LEU A 34 20.01 3.29 2.08
C LEU A 34 18.82 2.60 2.75
N LEU A 35 18.94 1.31 3.08
CA LEU A 35 17.88 0.57 3.77
C LEU A 35 17.58 1.19 5.15
N LEU A 36 18.60 1.58 5.90
CA LEU A 36 18.44 2.28 7.17
C LEU A 36 17.78 3.65 6.98
N LEU A 37 18.18 4.41 5.97
CA LEU A 37 17.56 5.71 5.66
C LEU A 37 16.07 5.54 5.34
N ILE A 38 15.73 4.57 4.50
CA ILE A 38 14.33 4.24 4.14
C ILE A 38 13.58 3.78 5.39
N ALA A 39 14.16 2.91 6.21
CA ALA A 39 13.53 2.42 7.42
C ALA A 39 13.27 3.55 8.42
N VAL A 40 14.25 4.43 8.67
CA VAL A 40 14.09 5.56 9.59
C VAL A 40 13.02 6.53 9.09
N ARG A 41 13.06 6.90 7.80
CA ARG A 41 12.07 7.83 7.20
C ARG A 41 10.67 7.23 7.11
N GLY A 42 10.57 5.93 6.85
CA GLY A 42 9.29 5.22 6.74
C GLY A 42 8.68 4.91 8.10
N LEU A 43 9.46 4.35 9.03
CA LEU A 43 8.98 3.98 10.36
C LEU A 43 8.61 5.19 11.21
N SER A 44 9.24 6.36 11.02
CA SER A 44 8.83 7.58 11.74
C SER A 44 7.40 8.02 11.41
N HIS A 45 6.83 7.57 10.28
CA HIS A 45 5.48 7.96 9.86
C HIS A 45 4.38 7.51 10.85
N PHE A 46 4.57 6.38 11.53
CA PHE A 46 3.59 5.85 12.47
C PHE A 46 3.62 6.53 13.85
N TRP A 47 4.57 7.45 14.06
CA TRP A 47 4.67 8.17 15.32
C TRP A 47 3.58 9.26 15.40
N PRO A 48 2.74 9.28 16.46
CA PRO A 48 1.73 10.32 16.64
C PRO A 48 2.40 11.63 17.04
N SER A 49 2.76 12.41 16.03
CA SER A 49 3.43 13.70 16.18
C SER A 49 2.50 14.73 16.81
N ASP A 50 3.09 15.64 17.60
CA ASP A 50 2.32 16.70 18.22
C ASP A 50 1.79 17.68 17.17
N VAL A 51 0.56 18.12 17.34
CA VAL A 51 -0.14 19.03 16.44
C VAL A 51 0.01 20.44 16.99
N ALA A 52 0.68 21.30 16.24
CA ALA A 52 0.90 22.69 16.59
C ALA A 52 -0.32 23.55 16.23
N SER A 53 -0.59 24.57 17.04
CA SER A 53 -1.48 25.68 16.74
C SER A 53 -0.63 26.95 16.63
N LEU A 54 -0.55 27.52 15.43
CA LEU A 54 0.29 28.66 15.09
C LEU A 54 -0.58 29.90 14.88
N SER A 55 -0.30 30.97 15.63
CA SER A 55 -0.76 32.31 15.27
C SER A 55 0.20 32.86 14.22
N TYR A 56 -0.24 32.90 12.96
CA TYR A 56 0.57 33.26 11.81
C TYR A 56 0.16 34.61 11.25
N GLN A 57 1.11 35.54 11.13
CA GLN A 57 0.85 36.88 10.63
C GLN A 57 1.87 37.29 9.58
N ALA A 58 1.47 37.19 8.31
CA ALA A 58 2.26 37.71 7.21
C ALA A 58 2.18 39.26 7.16
N PRO A 59 3.18 39.93 6.57
CA PRO A 59 3.17 41.38 6.40
C PRO A 59 1.93 41.86 5.67
N ASN A 60 1.26 42.88 6.22
CA ASN A 60 0.03 43.47 5.67
C ASN A 60 -1.16 42.51 5.55
N GLN A 61 -1.14 41.38 6.28
CA GLN A 61 -2.27 40.46 6.38
C GLN A 61 -2.76 40.38 7.83
N GLU A 62 -4.02 40.03 8.00
CA GLU A 62 -4.59 39.72 9.31
C GLU A 62 -3.95 38.45 9.86
N ALA A 63 -3.84 38.37 11.19
CA ALA A 63 -3.33 37.17 11.84
C ALA A 63 -4.35 36.03 11.66
N VAL A 64 -3.86 34.88 11.19
CA VAL A 64 -4.64 33.66 11.00
C VAL A 64 -4.13 32.57 11.93
N THR A 65 -5.02 31.67 12.35
CA THR A 65 -4.62 30.49 13.12
C THR A 65 -4.49 29.29 12.18
N LEU A 66 -3.29 28.70 12.15
CA LEU A 66 -2.98 27.48 11.42
C LEU A 66 -2.81 26.34 12.41
N VAL A 67 -3.34 25.17 12.08
CA VAL A 67 -3.20 23.96 12.90
C VAL A 67 -2.64 22.86 12.03
N GLY A 68 -1.65 22.11 12.54
CA GLY A 68 -1.08 20.99 11.81
C GLY A 68 0.17 20.39 12.44
N GLU A 69 0.66 19.31 11.84
CA GLU A 69 1.92 18.68 12.23
C GLU A 69 3.09 19.39 11.55
N LEU A 70 4.15 19.71 12.30
CA LEU A 70 5.40 20.21 11.73
C LEU A 70 6.21 19.02 11.22
N VAL A 71 6.24 18.83 9.89
CA VAL A 71 6.79 17.62 9.26
C VAL A 71 8.25 17.80 8.85
N ASP A 72 8.61 19.00 8.40
CA ASP A 72 9.96 19.29 7.92
C ASP A 72 10.35 20.75 8.15
N SER A 73 11.65 21.04 8.06
CA SER A 73 12.21 22.39 8.18
C SER A 73 13.27 22.63 7.12
N GLU A 74 13.26 23.81 6.51
CA GLU A 74 14.24 24.20 5.51
C GLU A 74 14.84 25.56 5.82
N VAL A 75 16.17 25.66 5.69
CA VAL A 75 16.90 26.93 5.77
C VAL A 75 16.99 27.52 4.37
N VAL A 76 16.39 28.69 4.18
CA VAL A 76 16.27 29.36 2.89
C VAL A 76 17.06 30.66 2.92
N SER A 77 17.72 31.00 1.81
CA SER A 77 18.48 32.26 1.72
C SER A 77 17.58 33.48 1.84
N ALA A 78 18.10 34.57 2.40
CA ALA A 78 17.37 35.84 2.53
C ALA A 78 16.85 36.36 1.18
N GLN A 79 17.59 36.12 0.09
CA GLN A 79 17.19 36.53 -1.25
C GLN A 79 15.96 35.76 -1.76
N GLN A 80 15.90 34.45 -1.55
CA GLN A 80 14.73 33.63 -1.92
C GLN A 80 13.50 34.00 -1.08
N LEU A 81 13.68 34.20 0.22
CA LEU A 81 12.63 34.64 1.13
C LEU A 81 12.07 36.03 0.72
N LYS A 82 12.96 36.97 0.37
CA LYS A 82 12.57 38.30 -0.14
C LYS A 82 11.73 38.21 -1.42
N ASN A 83 12.05 37.29 -2.33
CA ASN A 83 11.25 37.07 -3.55
C ASN A 83 9.83 36.58 -3.25
N THR A 84 9.62 35.92 -2.10
CA THR A 84 8.30 35.49 -1.61
C THR A 84 7.63 36.49 -0.67
N GLY A 85 8.19 37.70 -0.53
CA GLY A 85 7.65 38.77 0.33
C GLY A 85 8.07 38.68 1.80
N VAL A 86 8.95 37.75 2.17
CA VAL A 86 9.48 37.57 3.53
C VAL A 86 10.67 38.50 3.74
N ILE A 87 10.50 39.48 4.62
CA ILE A 87 11.56 40.41 5.03
C ILE A 87 12.15 39.91 6.34
N LEU A 88 13.44 39.55 6.32
CA LEU A 88 14.20 39.20 7.52
C LEU A 88 14.76 40.47 8.19
N PRO A 89 14.99 40.47 9.51
CA PRO A 89 15.71 41.53 10.21
C PRO A 89 17.09 41.81 9.58
N ASP A 90 17.52 43.07 9.66
CA ASP A 90 18.81 43.51 9.11
C ASP A 90 19.97 42.67 9.68
N GLY A 91 20.78 42.09 8.78
CA GLY A 91 21.95 41.27 9.12
C GLY A 91 21.73 39.74 9.04
N GLN A 92 20.52 39.25 8.80
CA GLN A 92 20.28 37.82 8.55
C GLN A 92 20.48 37.43 7.07
N SER A 93 21.35 36.46 6.81
CA SER A 93 21.63 35.93 5.47
C SER A 93 20.71 34.78 5.05
N SER A 94 19.99 34.18 5.99
CA SER A 94 19.05 33.08 5.80
C SER A 94 17.95 33.08 6.86
N GLY A 95 16.82 32.45 6.57
CA GLY A 95 15.71 32.23 7.50
C GLY A 95 15.12 30.83 7.37
N GLU A 96 14.42 30.38 8.39
CA GLU A 96 13.77 29.07 8.42
C GLU A 96 12.32 29.15 7.92
N ARG A 97 11.89 28.08 7.24
CA ARG A 97 10.48 27.78 7.00
C ARG A 97 10.17 26.36 7.43
N TYR A 98 8.95 26.13 7.90
CA TYR A 98 8.47 24.81 8.29
C TYR A 98 7.42 24.32 7.31
N LEU A 99 7.45 23.02 7.01
CA LEU A 99 6.40 22.34 6.27
C LEU A 99 5.34 21.88 7.27
N LEU A 100 4.19 22.55 7.26
CA LEU A 100 3.05 22.23 8.10
C LEU A 100 2.10 21.32 7.33
N LYS A 101 1.79 20.14 7.88
CA LYS A 101 0.70 19.27 7.40
C LYS A 101 -0.60 19.73 8.05
N VAL A 102 -1.36 20.53 7.31
CA VAL A 102 -2.59 21.20 7.78
C VAL A 102 -3.79 20.26 7.77
N GLY A 103 -3.76 19.20 6.95
CA GLY A 103 -4.89 18.30 6.77
C GLY A 103 -6.14 19.03 6.24
N ASN A 104 -7.32 18.53 6.58
CA ASN A 104 -8.63 19.11 6.21
C ASN A 104 -8.72 19.43 4.71
N ARG A 105 -8.21 18.52 3.86
CA ARG A 105 -8.02 18.72 2.42
C ARG A 105 -9.26 19.21 1.67
N ASP A 106 -10.41 18.69 2.08
CA ASP A 106 -11.73 19.02 1.55
C ASP A 106 -12.17 20.47 1.84
N TYR A 107 -11.57 21.13 2.83
CA TYR A 107 -11.89 22.51 3.21
C TYR A 107 -10.84 23.53 2.78
N PHE A 108 -9.55 23.14 2.81
CA PHE A 108 -8.44 24.04 2.46
C PHE A 108 -7.87 23.80 1.06
N GLY A 109 -8.16 22.64 0.44
CA GLY A 109 -7.67 22.25 -0.88
C GLY A 109 -6.22 21.75 -0.90
N LEU A 110 -5.50 21.82 0.23
CA LEU A 110 -4.08 21.52 0.37
C LEU A 110 -3.88 20.67 1.63
N ASP A 111 -3.03 19.64 1.57
CA ASP A 111 -2.64 18.86 2.76
C ASP A 111 -1.43 19.46 3.48
N PHE A 112 -0.59 20.19 2.75
CA PHE A 112 0.67 20.74 3.23
C PHE A 112 0.82 22.20 2.83
N GLN A 113 1.38 22.99 3.74
CA GLN A 113 1.66 24.40 3.53
C GLN A 113 3.00 24.78 4.17
N TRP A 114 3.83 25.51 3.42
CA TRP A 114 5.02 26.14 3.99
C TRP A 114 4.64 27.37 4.81
N VAL A 115 5.13 27.43 6.04
CA VAL A 115 4.99 28.58 6.94
C VAL A 115 6.37 29.16 7.25
N ASN A 116 6.51 30.47 7.12
CA ASN A 116 7.78 31.14 7.38
C ASN A 116 7.95 31.36 8.89
N ALA A 117 9.05 30.88 9.47
CA ALA A 117 9.31 30.99 10.90
C ALA A 117 9.23 32.44 11.43
N PRO A 118 9.74 33.47 10.71
CA PRO A 118 9.64 34.86 11.16
C PRO A 118 8.22 35.42 11.28
N TRP A 119 7.22 34.77 10.67
CA TRP A 119 5.82 35.21 10.68
C TRP A 119 4.98 34.43 11.70
N ILE A 120 5.58 33.50 12.43
CA ILE A 120 4.95 32.78 13.54
C ILE A 120 5.03 33.68 14.77
N VAL A 121 3.89 34.25 15.17
CA VAL A 121 3.78 35.11 16.34
C VAL A 121 3.72 34.28 17.63
N LYS A 122 3.01 33.16 17.59
CA LYS A 122 2.85 32.24 18.71
C LYS A 122 2.72 30.81 18.22
N GLN A 123 3.32 29.87 18.93
CA GLN A 123 3.21 28.44 18.70
C GLN A 123 2.82 27.74 20.01
N ASP A 124 1.66 27.10 20.00
CA ASP A 124 1.14 26.32 21.13
C ASP A 124 0.90 24.87 20.71
N TYR A 125 0.83 23.97 21.69
CA TYR A 125 0.44 22.56 21.51
C TYR A 125 -0.78 22.25 22.40
N PRO A 126 -2.00 22.56 21.95
CA PRO A 126 -3.19 22.41 22.77
C PRO A 126 -3.50 20.94 23.07
N GLU A 127 -3.67 20.56 24.33
CA GLU A 127 -4.03 19.17 24.71
C GLU A 127 -5.39 18.73 24.19
N THR A 128 -6.29 19.68 23.93
CA THR A 128 -7.66 19.41 23.45
C THR A 128 -7.74 19.20 21.94
N ILE A 129 -6.64 19.37 21.20
CA ILE A 129 -6.64 19.15 19.75
C ILE A 129 -6.92 17.67 19.46
N VAL A 130 -7.78 17.44 18.47
CA VAL A 130 -8.13 16.11 18.00
C VAL A 130 -7.58 15.95 16.60
N ALA A 131 -6.83 14.87 16.39
CA ALA A 131 -6.49 14.35 15.09
C ALA A 131 -7.48 13.23 14.74
N ILE A 132 -8.04 13.30 13.54
CA ILE A 132 -9.01 12.36 13.01
C ILE A 132 -8.41 11.75 11.75
N GLU A 133 -8.21 10.44 11.76
CA GLU A 133 -7.95 9.69 10.54
C GLU A 133 -9.30 9.42 9.86
N ARG A 134 -9.45 9.89 8.63
CA ARG A 134 -10.68 9.68 7.86
C ARG A 134 -10.48 8.55 6.85
N ARG A 135 -11.61 7.99 6.37
CA ARG A 135 -11.61 6.98 5.30
C ARG A 135 -11.32 7.58 3.94
N GLU A 136 -11.59 8.88 3.79
CA GLU A 136 -11.40 9.68 2.58
C GLU A 136 -10.82 11.04 2.99
N TRP A 137 -10.05 11.68 2.11
CA TRP A 137 -9.51 13.03 2.31
C TRP A 137 -8.49 13.17 3.44
N GLY A 138 -7.88 12.07 3.90
CA GLY A 138 -6.80 12.08 4.89
C GLY A 138 -7.17 12.69 6.23
N HIS A 139 -6.15 13.22 6.90
CA HIS A 139 -6.25 13.67 8.28
C HIS A 139 -7.12 14.93 8.41
N PHE A 140 -7.92 14.96 9.47
CA PHE A 140 -8.62 16.16 9.91
C PHE A 140 -8.11 16.57 11.29
N TYR A 141 -7.74 17.84 11.45
CA TYR A 141 -7.36 18.44 12.72
C TYR A 141 -8.38 19.50 13.15
N GLY A 142 -8.75 19.47 14.42
CA GLY A 142 -9.66 20.47 15.00
C GLY A 142 -10.03 20.18 16.43
N TYR A 143 -11.04 20.88 16.93
CA TYR A 143 -11.51 20.77 18.30
C TYR A 143 -12.90 20.18 18.36
N LEU A 144 -13.08 19.15 19.19
CA LEU A 144 -14.39 18.51 19.36
C LEU A 144 -15.33 19.44 20.13
N LYS A 145 -16.44 19.82 19.50
CA LYS A 145 -17.48 20.65 20.14
C LYS A 145 -18.56 19.80 20.79
N GLN A 146 -19.13 18.87 20.04
CA GLN A 146 -20.27 18.07 20.47
C GLN A 146 -20.41 16.78 19.66
N VAL A 147 -21.10 15.81 20.25
CA VAL A 147 -21.47 14.53 19.64
C VAL A 147 -22.97 14.50 19.43
N LYS A 148 -23.42 14.05 18.27
CA LYS A 148 -24.82 14.01 17.84
C LYS A 148 -25.26 12.58 17.54
N GLU A 149 -26.50 12.27 17.91
CA GLU A 149 -27.23 11.07 17.52
C GLU A 149 -28.49 11.50 16.77
N GLN A 150 -28.62 11.09 15.50
CA GLN A 150 -29.75 11.44 14.63
C GLN A 150 -30.03 12.96 14.59
N GLY A 151 -28.97 13.76 14.57
CA GLY A 151 -29.03 15.23 14.55
C GLY A 151 -29.24 15.88 15.92
N VAL A 152 -29.54 15.11 16.98
CA VAL A 152 -29.71 15.62 18.34
C VAL A 152 -28.39 15.59 19.09
N VAL A 153 -28.04 16.67 19.78
CA VAL A 153 -26.83 16.73 20.61
C VAL A 153 -27.00 15.84 21.83
N VAL A 154 -26.11 14.86 21.98
CA VAL A 154 -26.13 13.86 23.06
C VAL A 154 -25.00 14.02 24.07
N SER A 155 -23.92 14.70 23.69
CA SER A 155 -22.81 15.02 24.60
C SER A 155 -22.05 16.25 24.10
N GLN A 156 -21.53 17.05 25.03
CA GLN A 156 -20.77 18.27 24.78
C GLN A 156 -19.75 18.53 25.90
N GLY A 157 -18.74 19.36 25.65
CA GLY A 157 -17.72 19.69 26.64
C GLY A 157 -16.81 18.50 26.97
N GLN A 158 -16.43 18.34 28.25
CA GLN A 158 -15.45 17.33 28.68
C GLN A 158 -15.91 15.88 28.43
N GLU A 159 -17.22 15.61 28.49
CA GLU A 159 -17.79 14.29 28.25
C GLU A 159 -17.94 13.95 26.76
N ALA A 160 -17.72 14.91 25.86
CA ALA A 160 -17.84 14.69 24.42
C ALA A 160 -16.83 13.65 23.93
N TRP A 161 -15.61 13.67 24.48
CA TRP A 161 -14.54 12.76 24.06
C TRP A 161 -14.87 11.29 24.35
N SER A 162 -15.30 10.97 25.56
CA SER A 162 -15.66 9.59 25.93
C SER A 162 -16.87 9.09 25.15
N ALA A 163 -17.85 9.97 24.88
CA ALA A 163 -18.99 9.66 24.03
C ALA A 163 -18.60 9.41 22.57
N LEU A 164 -17.66 10.19 22.03
CA LEU A 164 -17.13 10.00 20.67
C LEU A 164 -16.45 8.65 20.53
N VAL A 165 -15.48 8.32 21.40
CA VAL A 165 -14.70 7.08 21.31
C VAL A 165 -15.63 5.85 21.30
N LYS A 166 -16.59 5.80 22.22
CA LYS A 166 -17.56 4.68 22.30
C LYS A 166 -18.45 4.57 21.05
N ARG A 167 -18.88 5.69 20.47
CA ARG A 167 -19.73 5.68 19.27
C ARG A 167 -18.91 5.37 18.01
N LEU A 168 -17.64 5.77 17.99
CA LEU A 168 -16.73 5.46 16.89
C LEU A 168 -16.44 3.97 16.81
N GLU A 169 -16.17 3.32 17.95
CA GLU A 169 -15.99 1.86 18.03
C GLU A 169 -17.20 1.13 17.41
N ARG A 170 -18.41 1.50 17.83
CA ARG A 170 -19.65 0.97 17.21
C ARG A 170 -19.72 1.24 15.71
N SER A 171 -19.39 2.45 15.27
CA SER A 171 -19.43 2.83 13.85
C SER A 171 -18.47 1.98 13.02
N ASN A 172 -17.24 1.77 13.53
CA ASN A 172 -16.23 0.94 12.91
C ASN A 172 -16.67 -0.53 12.85
N ASP A 173 -17.26 -1.06 13.92
CA ASP A 173 -17.84 -2.42 13.93
C ASP A 173 -18.93 -2.61 12.87
N LEU A 174 -19.77 -1.58 12.65
CA LEU A 174 -20.80 -1.60 11.61
C LEU A 174 -20.17 -1.60 10.22
N VAL A 175 -19.16 -0.76 9.99
CA VAL A 175 -18.40 -0.74 8.73
C VAL A 175 -17.76 -2.10 8.46
N ASP A 176 -17.18 -2.75 9.46
CA ASP A 176 -16.53 -4.05 9.28
C ASP A 176 -17.54 -5.17 9.00
N LYS A 177 -18.72 -5.13 9.63
CA LYS A 177 -19.84 -6.03 9.29
C LYS A 177 -20.31 -5.84 7.85
N ILE A 178 -20.49 -4.60 7.41
CA ILE A 178 -20.87 -4.28 6.03
C ILE A 178 -19.83 -4.85 5.06
N LYS A 179 -18.54 -4.53 5.28
CA LYS A 179 -17.45 -5.04 4.44
C LYS A 179 -17.40 -6.57 4.40
N LYS A 180 -17.66 -7.25 5.52
CA LYS A 180 -17.69 -8.71 5.59
C LYS A 180 -18.82 -9.28 4.73
N ILE A 181 -20.02 -8.69 4.80
CA ILE A 181 -21.16 -9.11 3.99
C ILE A 181 -20.89 -8.86 2.50
N GLU A 182 -20.33 -7.70 2.15
CA GLU A 182 -19.98 -7.36 0.77
C GLU A 182 -18.91 -8.29 0.18
N LYS A 183 -17.83 -8.54 0.93
CA LYS A 183 -16.73 -9.39 0.45
C LYS A 183 -17.09 -10.87 0.44
N LYS A 184 -17.79 -11.37 1.47
CA LYS A 184 -18.04 -12.79 1.66
C LYS A 184 -19.40 -13.21 1.16
N ASP A 185 -20.48 -12.68 1.74
CA ASP A 185 -21.83 -13.20 1.48
C ASP A 185 -22.32 -12.84 0.06
N ILE A 186 -22.09 -11.59 -0.37
CA ILE A 186 -22.35 -11.17 -1.75
C ILE A 186 -21.37 -11.87 -2.70
N GLY A 187 -20.11 -12.06 -2.30
CA GLY A 187 -19.13 -12.82 -3.06
C GLY A 187 -19.59 -14.26 -3.36
N GLU A 188 -20.12 -14.96 -2.36
CA GLU A 188 -20.69 -16.31 -2.49
C GLU A 188 -21.91 -16.32 -3.44
N VAL A 189 -22.81 -15.34 -3.32
CA VAL A 189 -23.96 -15.21 -4.24
C VAL A 189 -23.49 -14.98 -5.67
N ASN A 190 -22.54 -14.06 -5.88
CA ASN A 190 -22.02 -13.76 -7.21
C ASN A 190 -21.33 -14.97 -7.83
N HIS A 191 -20.53 -15.72 -7.05
CA HIS A 191 -19.92 -16.96 -7.51
C HIS A 191 -20.97 -18.02 -7.87
N GLY A 192 -22.01 -18.18 -7.05
CA GLY A 192 -23.10 -19.11 -7.34
C GLY A 192 -23.85 -18.76 -8.62
N LEU A 193 -24.23 -17.49 -8.79
CA LEU A 193 -24.90 -17.00 -10.00
C LEU A 193 -24.01 -17.12 -11.25
N GLU A 194 -22.71 -16.86 -11.13
CA GLU A 194 -21.77 -17.04 -12.24
C GLU A 194 -21.63 -18.51 -12.62
N THR A 195 -21.60 -19.42 -11.64
CA THR A 195 -21.58 -20.87 -11.90
C THR A 195 -22.80 -21.29 -12.73
N LEU A 196 -23.99 -20.87 -12.32
CA LEU A 196 -25.22 -21.15 -13.07
C LEU A 196 -25.23 -20.53 -14.47
N ARG A 197 -24.63 -19.34 -14.64
CA ARG A 197 -24.45 -18.71 -15.97
C ARG A 197 -23.58 -19.58 -16.87
N LEU A 198 -22.50 -20.15 -16.33
CA LEU A 198 -21.60 -21.04 -17.06
C LEU A 198 -22.30 -22.37 -17.39
N ASP A 199 -23.09 -22.93 -16.48
CA ASP A 199 -23.85 -24.16 -16.72
C ASP A 199 -24.89 -23.97 -17.83
N LEU A 200 -25.62 -22.85 -17.84
CA LEU A 200 -26.53 -22.50 -18.95
C LEU A 200 -25.78 -22.38 -20.27
N ARG A 201 -24.58 -21.79 -20.25
CA ARG A 201 -23.75 -21.68 -21.45
C ARG A 201 -23.29 -23.06 -21.92
N GLN A 202 -22.93 -23.96 -21.01
CA GLN A 202 -22.54 -25.33 -21.33
C GLN A 202 -23.71 -26.11 -21.94
N LEU A 203 -24.91 -26.04 -21.36
CA LEU A 203 -26.12 -26.65 -21.94
C LEU A 203 -26.39 -26.18 -23.38
N ALA A 204 -26.17 -24.90 -23.65
CA ALA A 204 -26.30 -24.35 -24.99
C ALA A 204 -25.24 -24.89 -25.97
N LEU A 205 -24.00 -25.08 -25.50
CA LEU A 205 -22.92 -25.71 -26.29
C LEU A 205 -23.22 -27.19 -26.57
N ASP A 206 -23.81 -27.88 -25.60
CA ASP A 206 -24.22 -29.29 -25.72
C ASP A 206 -25.51 -29.48 -26.55
N GLY A 207 -26.13 -28.39 -27.03
CA GLY A 207 -27.33 -28.43 -27.86
C GLY A 207 -28.61 -28.81 -27.11
N VAL A 208 -28.63 -28.65 -25.78
CA VAL A 208 -29.78 -28.97 -24.95
C VAL A 208 -30.88 -27.92 -25.17
N ALA A 209 -32.10 -28.40 -25.48
CA ALA A 209 -33.22 -27.50 -25.77
C ALA A 209 -33.61 -26.62 -24.57
N PRO A 210 -33.92 -25.33 -24.80
CA PRO A 210 -34.49 -24.46 -23.77
C PRO A 210 -35.77 -25.05 -23.16
N GLY A 211 -35.94 -24.90 -21.85
CA GLY A 211 -37.12 -25.43 -21.12
C GLY A 211 -37.07 -26.94 -20.82
N SER A 212 -35.96 -27.61 -21.14
CA SER A 212 -35.64 -28.95 -20.63
C SER A 212 -35.59 -28.98 -19.10
N LEU A 213 -35.61 -30.19 -18.52
CA LEU A 213 -35.54 -30.36 -17.06
C LEU A 213 -34.30 -29.68 -16.47
N ALA A 214 -33.13 -29.82 -17.12
CA ALA A 214 -31.89 -29.18 -16.69
C ALA A 214 -31.97 -27.65 -16.67
N HIS A 215 -32.63 -27.02 -17.66
CA HIS A 215 -32.84 -25.56 -17.64
C HIS A 215 -33.75 -25.15 -16.47
N LYS A 216 -34.80 -25.93 -16.19
CA LYS A 216 -35.72 -25.66 -15.08
C LYS A 216 -35.06 -25.83 -13.71
N GLU A 217 -34.17 -26.80 -13.56
CA GLU A 217 -33.38 -26.99 -12.33
C GLU A 217 -32.47 -25.78 -12.09
N ILE A 218 -31.76 -25.31 -13.12
CA ILE A 218 -30.93 -24.10 -13.01
C ILE A 218 -31.76 -22.86 -12.69
N GLU A 219 -32.93 -22.68 -13.32
CA GLU A 219 -33.84 -21.57 -13.01
C GLU A 219 -34.31 -21.60 -11.54
N GLN A 220 -34.57 -22.79 -10.99
CA GLN A 220 -34.92 -22.96 -9.58
C GLN A 220 -33.76 -22.60 -8.65
N GLU A 221 -32.54 -23.06 -8.94
CA GLU A 221 -31.35 -22.70 -8.17
C GLU A 221 -31.04 -21.20 -8.25
N GLN A 222 -31.23 -20.59 -9.42
CA GLN A 222 -31.07 -19.15 -9.59
C GLN A 222 -32.05 -18.38 -8.70
N GLN A 223 -33.29 -18.85 -8.55
CA GLN A 223 -34.26 -18.26 -7.63
C GLN A 223 -33.81 -18.38 -6.17
N VAL A 224 -33.18 -19.49 -5.77
CA VAL A 224 -32.61 -19.65 -4.42
C VAL A 224 -31.54 -18.60 -4.15
N TRP A 225 -30.59 -18.41 -5.08
CA TRP A 225 -29.55 -17.38 -4.97
C TRP A 225 -30.13 -15.97 -4.94
N ASN A 226 -31.11 -15.67 -5.81
CA ASN A 226 -31.79 -14.38 -5.83
C ASN A 226 -32.52 -14.08 -4.51
N ASN A 227 -33.14 -15.09 -3.89
CA ASN A 227 -33.79 -14.95 -2.60
C ASN A 227 -32.76 -14.72 -1.47
N ARG A 228 -31.63 -15.43 -1.49
CA ARG A 228 -30.52 -15.19 -0.55
C ARG A 228 -29.97 -13.77 -0.70
N TYR A 229 -29.80 -13.30 -1.93
CA TYR A 229 -29.36 -11.94 -2.21
C TYR A 229 -30.31 -10.89 -1.62
N LYS A 230 -31.63 -11.06 -1.76
CA LYS A 230 -32.63 -10.14 -1.16
C LYS A 230 -32.51 -10.06 0.36
N VAL A 231 -32.30 -11.20 1.04
CA VAL A 231 -32.09 -11.22 2.50
C VAL A 231 -30.84 -10.43 2.88
N ILE A 232 -29.74 -10.63 2.14
CA ILE A 232 -28.48 -9.90 2.35
C ILE A 232 -28.68 -8.39 2.12
N GLN A 233 -29.39 -8.01 1.06
CA GLN A 233 -29.71 -6.59 0.78
C GLN A 233 -30.49 -5.94 1.92
N GLN A 234 -31.47 -6.64 2.50
CA GLN A 234 -32.21 -6.13 3.66
C GLN A 234 -31.30 -5.93 4.87
N GLN A 235 -30.43 -6.90 5.18
CA GLN A 235 -29.45 -6.78 6.26
C GLN A 235 -28.51 -5.59 6.06
N LEU A 236 -28.01 -5.39 4.83
CA LEU A 236 -27.17 -4.24 4.50
C LEU A 236 -27.92 -2.92 4.67
N ALA A 237 -29.18 -2.82 4.23
CA ALA A 237 -29.97 -1.62 4.39
C ALA A 237 -30.16 -1.24 5.87
N GLU A 238 -30.39 -2.22 6.74
CA GLU A 238 -30.47 -2.02 8.20
C GLU A 238 -29.14 -1.53 8.78
N LEU A 239 -28.01 -2.14 8.36
CA LEU A 239 -26.68 -1.74 8.81
C LEU A 239 -26.30 -0.32 8.36
N TYR A 240 -26.57 0.05 7.10
CA TYR A 240 -26.32 1.40 6.61
C TYR A 240 -27.18 2.44 7.34
N THR A 241 -28.44 2.11 7.62
CA THR A 241 -29.33 2.97 8.41
C THR A 241 -28.77 3.18 9.82
N ALA A 242 -28.28 2.10 10.46
CA ALA A 242 -27.66 2.16 11.78
C ALA A 242 -26.33 2.94 11.78
N LEU A 243 -25.59 2.91 10.66
CA LEU A 243 -24.30 3.59 10.47
C LEU A 243 -24.45 5.11 10.31
N GLN A 244 -25.53 5.57 9.66
CA GLN A 244 -25.81 7.00 9.47
C GLN A 244 -26.21 7.74 10.76
N ARG A 245 -26.41 7.01 11.86
CA ARG A 245 -26.96 7.54 13.10
C ARG A 245 -26.07 8.60 13.76
N ASP A 246 -24.77 8.37 13.81
CA ASP A 246 -23.86 9.13 14.68
C ASP A 246 -23.05 10.17 13.90
N HIS A 247 -22.97 11.39 14.44
CA HIS A 247 -22.17 12.50 13.90
C HIS A 247 -21.40 13.22 15.02
N ILE A 248 -20.33 13.95 14.67
CA ILE A 248 -19.66 14.90 15.54
C ILE A 248 -19.60 16.28 14.90
N THR A 249 -19.64 17.33 15.72
CA THR A 249 -19.30 18.68 15.29
C THR A 249 -17.88 19.01 15.73
N MET A 250 -17.04 19.34 14.76
CA MET A 250 -15.67 19.80 14.96
C MET A 250 -15.56 21.29 14.66
N VAL A 251 -14.67 21.99 15.35
CA VAL A 251 -14.28 23.38 15.06
C VAL A 251 -12.89 23.36 14.42
N MET A 252 -12.77 23.91 13.21
CA MET A 252 -11.50 24.03 12.49
C MET A 252 -10.67 25.22 12.99
N SER A 253 -9.43 25.33 12.51
CA SER A 253 -8.51 26.42 12.90
C SER A 253 -9.00 27.82 12.53
N ASP A 254 -9.84 27.94 11.50
CA ASP A 254 -10.47 29.19 11.06
C ASP A 254 -11.81 29.49 11.76
N GLY A 255 -12.20 28.65 12.73
CA GLY A 255 -13.42 28.80 13.52
C GLY A 255 -14.68 28.24 12.86
N ARG A 256 -14.62 27.71 11.63
CA ARG A 256 -15.78 27.06 11.00
C ARG A 256 -16.14 25.77 11.74
N GLU A 257 -17.44 25.58 11.92
CA GLU A 257 -18.00 24.34 12.45
C GLU A 257 -18.34 23.37 11.32
N VAL A 258 -17.92 22.12 11.50
CA VAL A 258 -18.09 21.05 10.53
C VAL A 258 -18.72 19.85 11.21
N ASP A 259 -19.85 19.39 10.66
CA ASP A 259 -20.45 18.12 11.05
C ASP A 259 -19.85 16.97 10.22
N ILE A 260 -19.29 15.96 10.90
CA ILE A 260 -18.65 14.79 10.30
C ILE A 260 -19.40 13.54 10.75
N ALA A 261 -19.84 12.72 9.80
CA ALA A 261 -20.41 11.41 10.09
C ALA A 261 -19.33 10.45 10.60
N LEU A 262 -19.58 9.72 11.70
CA LEU A 262 -18.62 8.75 12.24
C LEU A 262 -18.34 7.61 11.25
N ALA A 263 -19.27 7.36 10.32
CA ALA A 263 -19.08 6.45 9.19
C ALA A 263 -17.83 6.77 8.35
N LYS A 264 -17.39 8.03 8.33
CA LYS A 264 -16.21 8.49 7.56
C LYS A 264 -14.92 8.49 8.38
N ILE A 265 -14.96 8.17 9.67
CA ILE A 265 -13.81 8.28 10.58
C ILE A 265 -13.24 6.90 10.90
N VAL A 266 -11.95 6.69 10.63
CA VAL A 266 -11.24 5.45 10.95
C VAL A 266 -10.84 5.46 12.41
N ASP A 267 -10.15 6.51 12.84
CA ASP A 267 -9.62 6.62 14.19
C ASP A 267 -9.59 8.08 14.65
N VAL A 268 -9.57 8.28 15.97
CA VAL A 268 -9.49 9.60 16.61
C VAL A 268 -8.52 9.55 17.78
N TYR A 269 -7.66 10.55 17.88
CA TYR A 269 -6.69 10.63 18.97
C TYR A 269 -6.34 12.08 19.34
N GLN A 270 -5.82 12.27 20.55
CA GLN A 270 -5.36 13.56 21.07
C GLN A 270 -3.84 13.52 21.25
N PRO A 271 -3.04 13.77 20.20
CA PRO A 271 -1.60 13.49 20.21
C PRO A 271 -0.84 14.27 21.29
N ASN A 272 -1.24 15.53 21.50
CA ASN A 272 -0.60 16.42 22.48
C ASN A 272 -0.89 16.03 23.94
N LYS A 273 -1.92 15.22 24.18
CA LYS A 273 -2.30 14.74 25.52
C LYS A 273 -1.66 13.37 25.85
N MET A 274 -1.15 12.68 24.84
CA MET A 274 -0.55 11.35 24.99
C MET A 274 0.77 11.42 25.75
N SER A 275 0.95 10.53 26.73
CA SER A 275 2.26 10.25 27.28
C SER A 275 3.14 9.52 26.25
N VAL A 276 4.45 9.47 26.49
CA VAL A 276 5.38 8.72 25.63
C VAL A 276 4.98 7.24 25.52
N TRP A 277 4.41 6.65 26.59
CA TRP A 277 3.92 5.27 26.57
C TRP A 277 2.66 5.10 25.73
N ASP A 278 1.73 6.06 25.78
CA ASP A 278 0.55 6.05 24.91
C ASP A 278 0.97 6.16 23.45
N LYS A 279 1.94 7.03 23.14
CA LYS A 279 2.50 7.17 21.79
C LYS A 279 3.17 5.90 21.29
N LEU A 280 3.91 5.19 22.15
CA LEU A 280 4.49 3.88 21.83
C LEU A 280 3.42 2.83 21.54
N GLY A 281 2.37 2.75 22.35
CA GLY A 281 1.24 1.85 22.10
C GLY A 281 0.55 2.15 20.77
N PHE A 282 0.26 3.43 20.52
CA PHE A 282 -0.34 3.90 19.27
C PHE A 282 0.53 3.58 18.05
N TYR A 283 1.84 3.78 18.16
CA TYR A 283 2.82 3.47 17.11
C TYR A 283 2.73 2.01 16.65
N PHE A 284 2.76 1.06 17.59
CA PHE A 284 2.69 -0.37 17.24
C PHE A 284 1.32 -0.76 16.71
N HIS A 285 0.25 -0.14 17.20
CA HIS A 285 -1.09 -0.31 16.68
C HIS A 285 -1.19 0.12 15.21
N GLU A 286 -0.73 1.33 14.87
CA GLU A 286 -0.75 1.82 13.50
C GLU A 286 0.19 1.03 12.57
N LEU A 287 1.36 0.62 13.06
CA LEU A 287 2.26 -0.26 12.30
C LEU A 287 1.59 -1.60 11.98
N TRP A 288 0.93 -2.22 12.96
CA TRP A 288 0.21 -3.48 12.75
C TRP A 288 -0.95 -3.31 11.79
N LYS A 289 -1.75 -2.24 11.96
CA LYS A 289 -2.86 -1.89 11.08
C LYS A 289 -2.38 -1.63 9.65
N PHE A 290 -1.23 -1.01 9.46
CA PHE A 290 -0.62 -0.81 8.15
C PHE A 290 -0.15 -2.13 7.51
N VAL A 291 0.50 -3.01 8.27
CA VAL A 291 1.00 -4.29 7.72
C VAL A 291 -0.13 -5.28 7.44
N SER A 292 -1.19 -5.29 8.26
CA SER A 292 -2.29 -6.27 8.18
C SER A 292 -3.56 -5.76 7.49
N GLY A 293 -3.70 -4.45 7.31
CA GLY A 293 -4.89 -3.82 6.73
C GLY A 293 -4.95 -3.86 5.21
N ASP A 294 -6.15 -3.59 4.68
CA ASP A 294 -6.41 -3.38 3.26
C ASP A 294 -6.01 -1.97 2.81
N PRO A 295 -5.54 -1.78 1.56
CA PRO A 295 -5.28 -0.46 1.01
C PRO A 295 -6.57 0.33 0.81
N ARG A 296 -6.47 1.65 0.88
CA ARG A 296 -7.54 2.64 0.66
C ARG A 296 -7.02 3.77 -0.23
N GLU A 297 -7.93 4.59 -0.75
CA GLU A 297 -7.58 5.79 -1.54
C GLU A 297 -6.51 5.53 -2.62
N ALA A 298 -6.75 4.55 -3.50
CA ALA A 298 -5.80 4.16 -4.55
C ALA A 298 -4.38 3.80 -4.06
N ASN A 299 -4.29 3.16 -2.88
CA ASN A 299 -3.05 2.79 -2.18
C ASN A 299 -2.27 3.99 -1.58
N THR A 300 -2.90 5.15 -1.42
CA THR A 300 -2.30 6.29 -0.71
C THR A 300 -2.53 6.22 0.80
N GLU A 301 -3.52 5.45 1.25
CA GLU A 301 -3.84 5.24 2.66
C GLU A 301 -4.17 3.76 2.95
N GLY A 302 -4.36 3.41 4.22
CA GLY A 302 -4.70 2.05 4.65
C GLY A 302 -3.46 1.16 4.74
N GLY A 303 -3.66 -0.15 4.63
CA GLY A 303 -2.61 -1.14 4.79
C GLY A 303 -2.08 -1.75 3.49
N ILE A 304 -1.02 -2.54 3.60
CA ILE A 304 -0.26 -3.13 2.48
C ILE A 304 -0.33 -4.67 2.45
N PHE A 305 -1.21 -5.28 3.24
CA PHE A 305 -1.27 -6.74 3.40
C PHE A 305 -1.40 -7.49 2.05
N PRO A 306 -2.33 -7.13 1.14
CA PRO A 306 -2.47 -7.85 -0.14
C PRO A 306 -1.20 -7.80 -1.01
N ALA A 307 -0.46 -6.69 -0.96
CA ALA A 307 0.78 -6.52 -1.72
C ALA A 307 1.91 -7.41 -1.17
N ILE A 308 2.05 -7.47 0.16
CA ILE A 308 2.99 -8.38 0.83
C ILE A 308 2.63 -9.83 0.51
N PHE A 309 1.36 -10.20 0.69
CA PHE A 309 0.91 -11.56 0.43
C PHE A 309 1.16 -11.97 -1.02
N GLY A 310 0.79 -11.13 -1.99
CA GLY A 310 1.02 -11.38 -3.41
C GLY A 310 2.50 -11.53 -3.77
N THR A 311 3.37 -10.68 -3.24
CA THR A 311 4.82 -10.78 -3.50
C THR A 311 5.43 -12.04 -2.88
N VAL A 312 5.11 -12.35 -1.62
CA VAL A 312 5.59 -13.56 -0.96
C VAL A 312 5.11 -14.81 -1.70
N LEU A 313 3.82 -14.90 -2.03
CA LEU A 313 3.26 -16.05 -2.73
C LEU A 313 3.89 -16.22 -4.12
N MET A 314 4.11 -15.12 -4.85
CA MET A 314 4.77 -15.15 -6.16
C MET A 314 6.21 -15.68 -6.05
N VAL A 315 6.99 -15.22 -5.07
CA VAL A 315 8.36 -15.70 -4.83
C VAL A 315 8.36 -17.16 -4.41
N MET A 316 7.42 -17.58 -3.57
CA MET A 316 7.30 -18.98 -3.13
C MET A 316 7.00 -19.92 -4.30
N ILE A 317 6.03 -19.58 -5.16
CA ILE A 317 5.72 -20.39 -6.34
C ILE A 317 6.90 -20.41 -7.31
N MET A 318 7.53 -19.26 -7.55
CA MET A 318 8.74 -19.17 -8.38
C MET A 318 9.84 -20.09 -7.84
N ALA A 319 10.12 -20.05 -6.53
CA ALA A 319 11.14 -20.88 -5.89
C ALA A 319 10.84 -22.37 -6.00
N ILE A 320 9.60 -22.78 -5.70
CA ILE A 320 9.15 -24.18 -5.80
C ILE A 320 9.32 -24.70 -7.23
N LEU A 321 9.05 -23.88 -8.24
CA LEU A 321 9.17 -24.26 -9.63
C LEU A 321 10.64 -24.24 -10.09
N VAL A 322 11.38 -23.16 -9.85
CA VAL A 322 12.72 -22.97 -10.41
C VAL A 322 13.77 -23.86 -9.76
N THR A 323 13.70 -24.07 -8.43
CA THR A 323 14.76 -24.76 -7.69
C THR A 323 14.94 -26.21 -8.12
N PRO A 324 13.90 -27.07 -8.21
CA PRO A 324 14.08 -28.44 -8.66
C PRO A 324 14.65 -28.53 -10.07
N PHE A 325 14.11 -27.77 -11.04
CA PHE A 325 14.58 -27.83 -12.42
C PHE A 325 16.00 -27.27 -12.57
N GLY A 326 16.31 -26.15 -11.91
CA GLY A 326 17.63 -25.52 -11.96
C GLY A 326 18.71 -26.40 -11.32
N VAL A 327 18.44 -26.97 -10.15
CA VAL A 327 19.39 -27.85 -9.44
C VAL A 327 19.59 -29.15 -10.20
N ILE A 328 18.53 -29.80 -10.70
CA ILE A 328 18.66 -31.04 -11.49
C ILE A 328 19.46 -30.76 -12.76
N ALA A 329 19.19 -29.66 -13.46
CA ALA A 329 19.94 -29.28 -14.65
C ALA A 329 21.42 -29.05 -14.35
N ALA A 330 21.75 -28.35 -13.26
CA ALA A 330 23.13 -28.10 -12.85
C ALA A 330 23.86 -29.39 -12.47
N VAL A 331 23.27 -30.24 -11.63
CA VAL A 331 23.84 -31.53 -11.23
C VAL A 331 24.08 -32.41 -12.45
N TYR A 332 23.11 -32.48 -13.37
CA TYR A 332 23.27 -33.22 -14.61
C TYR A 332 24.43 -32.67 -15.44
N LEU A 333 24.48 -31.36 -15.68
CA LEU A 333 25.52 -30.72 -16.48
C LEU A 333 26.93 -30.82 -15.88
N LYS A 334 27.01 -30.89 -14.54
CA LYS A 334 28.28 -30.96 -13.81
C LYS A 334 28.80 -32.39 -13.65
N GLU A 335 27.95 -33.30 -13.20
CA GLU A 335 28.38 -34.64 -12.75
C GLU A 335 28.18 -35.73 -13.81
N TYR A 336 27.11 -35.64 -14.60
CA TYR A 336 26.71 -36.72 -15.50
C TYR A 336 26.99 -36.43 -16.97
N ALA A 337 26.94 -35.17 -17.36
CA ALA A 337 26.97 -34.80 -18.76
C ALA A 337 28.40 -34.88 -19.32
N THR A 338 28.59 -35.74 -20.33
CA THR A 338 29.87 -35.87 -21.01
C THR A 338 30.17 -34.64 -21.86
N GLN A 339 31.44 -34.24 -21.90
CA GLN A 339 31.91 -33.12 -22.74
C GLN A 339 31.60 -33.43 -24.22
N GLY A 340 30.71 -32.65 -24.83
CA GLY A 340 30.19 -32.91 -26.17
C GLY A 340 29.44 -31.72 -26.78
N PRO A 341 29.02 -31.82 -28.05
CA PRO A 341 28.32 -30.73 -28.74
C PRO A 341 27.00 -30.35 -28.06
N LEU A 342 26.28 -31.33 -27.50
CA LEU A 342 25.02 -31.10 -26.79
C LEU A 342 25.21 -30.32 -25.48
N THR A 343 26.18 -30.71 -24.65
CA THR A 343 26.47 -30.02 -23.38
C THR A 343 26.98 -28.60 -23.62
N ARG A 344 27.80 -28.41 -24.65
CA ARG A 344 28.23 -27.08 -25.09
C ARG A 344 27.06 -26.21 -25.55
N LEU A 345 26.12 -26.78 -26.31
CA LEU A 345 24.92 -26.07 -26.75
C LEU A 345 24.05 -25.64 -25.56
N ILE A 346 23.81 -26.53 -24.60
CA ILE A 346 23.01 -26.22 -23.40
C ILE A 346 23.68 -25.10 -22.60
N ARG A 347 25.00 -25.16 -22.38
CA ARG A 347 25.74 -24.12 -21.64
C ARG A 347 25.69 -22.76 -22.35
N ILE A 348 25.78 -22.75 -23.69
CA ILE A 348 25.57 -21.52 -24.49
C ILE A 348 24.14 -20.99 -24.31
N ALA A 349 23.13 -21.87 -24.35
CA ALA A 349 21.74 -21.47 -24.19
C ALA A 349 21.48 -20.88 -22.79
N VAL A 350 22.00 -21.49 -21.72
CA VAL A 350 21.89 -20.98 -20.35
C VAL A 350 22.55 -19.60 -20.22
N ASN A 351 23.76 -19.43 -20.75
CA ASN A 351 24.45 -18.14 -20.74
C ASN A 351 23.70 -17.06 -21.55
N ASN A 352 23.12 -17.44 -22.70
CA ASN A 352 22.33 -16.52 -23.51
C ASN A 352 21.03 -16.13 -22.79
N LEU A 353 20.36 -17.07 -22.12
CA LEU A 353 19.16 -16.81 -21.31
C LEU A 353 19.47 -15.84 -20.16
N ALA A 354 20.63 -15.96 -19.51
CA ALA A 354 21.07 -15.02 -18.49
C ALA A 354 21.29 -13.59 -19.03
N GLY A 355 21.62 -13.46 -20.33
CA GLY A 355 21.84 -12.18 -21.00
C GLY A 355 20.57 -11.52 -21.56
N VAL A 356 19.41 -12.19 -21.53
CA VAL A 356 18.16 -11.65 -22.06
C VAL A 356 17.61 -10.56 -21.11
N PRO A 357 17.27 -9.35 -21.62
CA PRO A 357 16.66 -8.31 -20.80
C PRO A 357 15.32 -8.74 -20.18
N SER A 358 15.05 -8.33 -18.93
CA SER A 358 13.84 -8.73 -18.19
C SER A 358 12.53 -8.35 -18.88
N ILE A 359 12.48 -7.24 -19.62
CA ILE A 359 11.29 -6.82 -20.38
C ILE A 359 10.89 -7.85 -21.45
N VAL A 360 11.87 -8.53 -22.06
CA VAL A 360 11.63 -9.56 -23.07
C VAL A 360 10.98 -10.77 -22.43
N TYR A 361 11.43 -11.18 -21.25
CA TYR A 361 10.76 -12.23 -20.47
C TYR A 361 9.33 -11.85 -20.10
N GLY A 362 9.07 -10.60 -19.72
CA GLY A 362 7.71 -10.13 -19.42
C GLY A 362 6.75 -10.25 -20.61
N VAL A 363 7.16 -9.79 -21.80
CA VAL A 363 6.36 -9.89 -23.02
C VAL A 363 6.22 -11.34 -23.48
N PHE A 364 7.29 -12.14 -23.38
CA PHE A 364 7.25 -13.58 -23.64
C PHE A 364 6.25 -14.28 -22.71
N GLY A 365 6.29 -13.98 -21.41
CA GLY A 365 5.38 -14.56 -20.43
C GLY A 365 3.92 -14.26 -20.75
N LEU A 366 3.60 -13.01 -21.10
CA LEU A 366 2.26 -12.64 -21.54
C LEU A 366 1.84 -13.42 -22.82
N GLY A 367 2.69 -13.44 -23.84
CA GLY A 367 2.37 -14.10 -25.10
C GLY A 367 2.25 -15.63 -24.98
N PHE A 368 3.22 -16.26 -24.33
CA PHE A 368 3.33 -17.71 -24.24
C PHE A 368 2.46 -18.31 -23.13
N PHE A 369 2.53 -17.78 -21.90
CA PHE A 369 1.79 -18.38 -20.80
C PHE A 369 0.32 -17.96 -20.77
N VAL A 370 0.04 -16.67 -20.94
CA VAL A 370 -1.33 -16.17 -20.83
C VAL A 370 -2.11 -16.44 -22.11
N TYR A 371 -1.65 -15.91 -23.25
CA TYR A 371 -2.43 -16.00 -24.49
C TYR A 371 -2.34 -17.36 -25.17
N PHE A 372 -1.14 -17.95 -25.25
CA PHE A 372 -0.99 -19.25 -25.89
C PHE A 372 -1.41 -20.39 -24.95
N LEU A 373 -0.69 -20.65 -23.86
CA LEU A 373 -0.99 -21.81 -23.01
C LEU A 373 -2.34 -21.68 -22.30
N GLY A 374 -2.56 -20.59 -21.55
CA GLY A 374 -3.81 -20.34 -20.83
C GLY A 374 -5.02 -20.26 -21.75
N GLY A 375 -4.88 -19.52 -22.87
CA GLY A 375 -5.94 -19.41 -23.88
C GLY A 375 -6.30 -20.74 -24.54
N ASN A 376 -5.32 -21.60 -24.86
CA ASN A 376 -5.60 -22.94 -25.41
C ASN A 376 -6.25 -23.86 -24.36
N ILE A 377 -5.84 -23.80 -23.10
CA ILE A 377 -6.49 -24.54 -22.00
C ILE A 377 -7.96 -24.13 -21.89
N ASP A 378 -8.26 -22.84 -21.95
CA ASP A 378 -9.64 -22.35 -21.89
C ASP A 378 -10.47 -22.78 -23.10
N GLN A 379 -9.90 -22.77 -24.30
CA GLN A 379 -10.59 -23.26 -25.50
C GLN A 379 -10.88 -24.77 -25.43
N LEU A 380 -10.06 -25.56 -24.75
CA LEU A 380 -10.23 -27.00 -24.65
C LEU A 380 -11.16 -27.41 -23.50
N PHE A 381 -11.06 -26.74 -22.34
CA PHE A 381 -11.70 -27.19 -21.10
C PHE A 381 -12.67 -26.19 -20.47
N PHE A 382 -12.65 -24.91 -20.87
CA PHE A 382 -13.45 -23.83 -20.26
C PHE A 382 -14.16 -22.97 -21.31
N GLN A 383 -14.68 -23.60 -22.37
CA GLN A 383 -15.37 -22.90 -23.47
C GLN A 383 -16.57 -22.07 -22.99
N ALA A 384 -17.26 -22.55 -21.95
CA ALA A 384 -18.38 -21.85 -21.34
C ALA A 384 -18.01 -20.50 -20.71
N SER A 385 -16.75 -20.34 -20.24
CA SER A 385 -16.26 -19.12 -19.60
C SER A 385 -15.92 -18.01 -20.59
N LEU A 386 -15.68 -18.35 -21.86
CA LEU A 386 -15.28 -17.37 -22.88
C LEU A 386 -16.40 -16.34 -23.15
N PRO A 387 -16.06 -15.04 -23.31
CA PRO A 387 -14.73 -14.48 -23.58
C PRO A 387 -13.91 -14.09 -22.33
N ALA A 388 -14.37 -14.41 -21.11
CA ALA A 388 -13.62 -14.16 -19.88
C ALA A 388 -12.79 -15.42 -19.51
N PRO A 389 -11.51 -15.49 -19.92
CA PRO A 389 -10.70 -16.71 -19.77
C PRO A 389 -10.47 -17.07 -18.30
N THR A 390 -10.39 -18.37 -17.99
CA THR A 390 -10.05 -18.86 -16.65
C THR A 390 -8.53 -18.94 -16.50
N PHE A 391 -7.87 -19.72 -17.36
CA PHE A 391 -6.42 -19.87 -17.38
C PHE A 391 -5.73 -18.80 -18.23
N GLY A 392 -6.37 -18.23 -19.25
CA GLY A 392 -5.85 -17.13 -20.06
C GLY A 392 -5.94 -15.76 -19.39
N THR A 393 -6.25 -15.67 -18.09
CA THR A 393 -6.22 -14.42 -17.32
C THR A 393 -4.81 -14.16 -16.78
N PRO A 394 -4.23 -12.96 -16.96
CA PRO A 394 -2.97 -12.60 -16.30
C PRO A 394 -3.09 -12.74 -14.79
N GLY A 395 -2.16 -13.45 -14.16
CA GLY A 395 -2.26 -13.74 -12.74
C GLY A 395 -0.96 -14.21 -12.13
N LEU A 396 -1.02 -14.47 -10.83
CA LEU A 396 0.14 -14.79 -10.00
C LEU A 396 0.88 -16.06 -10.49
N LEU A 397 0.15 -17.07 -10.95
CA LEU A 397 0.73 -18.29 -11.51
C LEU A 397 1.63 -17.99 -12.71
N TRP A 398 1.12 -17.30 -13.74
CA TRP A 398 1.90 -16.98 -14.95
C TRP A 398 3.04 -16.00 -14.69
N ALA A 399 2.83 -15.04 -13.78
CA ALA A 399 3.89 -14.14 -13.35
C ALA A 399 5.04 -14.92 -12.68
N SER A 400 4.71 -15.82 -11.75
CA SER A 400 5.70 -16.65 -11.06
C SER A 400 6.45 -17.62 -11.99
N LEU A 401 5.77 -18.20 -13.00
CA LEU A 401 6.41 -19.02 -14.05
C LEU A 401 7.35 -18.21 -14.93
N THR A 402 6.96 -16.98 -15.28
CA THR A 402 7.82 -16.06 -16.05
C THR A 402 9.09 -15.72 -15.27
N LEU A 403 8.94 -15.41 -13.98
CA LEU A 403 10.07 -15.18 -13.09
C LEU A 403 10.93 -16.43 -12.89
N ALA A 404 10.31 -17.61 -12.85
CA ALA A 404 11.04 -18.88 -12.76
C ALA A 404 11.96 -19.04 -13.98
N ILE A 405 11.45 -18.87 -15.21
CA ILE A 405 12.29 -18.92 -16.42
C ILE A 405 13.43 -17.91 -16.36
N LEU A 406 13.16 -16.68 -15.95
CA LEU A 406 14.18 -15.63 -15.83
C LEU A 406 15.28 -16.00 -14.83
N THR A 407 14.93 -16.74 -13.76
CA THR A 407 15.86 -17.08 -12.67
C THR A 407 16.56 -18.44 -12.86
N VAL A 408 16.08 -19.31 -13.76
CA VAL A 408 16.71 -20.61 -14.07
C VAL A 408 18.23 -20.49 -14.31
N PRO A 409 18.73 -19.58 -15.16
CA PRO A 409 20.16 -19.51 -15.45
C PRO A 409 21.01 -19.19 -14.22
N VAL A 410 20.51 -18.31 -13.36
CA VAL A 410 21.19 -17.92 -12.12
C VAL A 410 21.29 -19.10 -11.17
N VAL A 411 20.21 -19.87 -11.01
CA VAL A 411 20.20 -21.08 -10.17
C VAL A 411 21.17 -22.14 -10.71
N ILE A 412 21.19 -22.35 -12.03
CA ILE A 412 22.10 -23.32 -12.66
C ILE A 412 23.56 -22.93 -12.40
N VAL A 413 23.94 -21.70 -12.70
CA VAL A 413 25.34 -21.22 -12.55
C VAL A 413 25.76 -21.26 -11.08
N ALA A 414 24.91 -20.77 -10.16
CA ALA A 414 25.21 -20.79 -8.73
C ALA A 414 25.39 -22.23 -8.19
N THR A 415 24.66 -23.20 -8.73
CA THR A 415 24.78 -24.61 -8.32
C THR A 415 26.00 -25.29 -8.97
N GLU A 416 26.40 -24.91 -10.19
CA GLU A 416 27.60 -25.46 -10.85
C GLU A 416 28.92 -24.94 -10.24
N GLU A 417 28.91 -23.72 -9.72
CA GLU A 417 30.06 -23.01 -9.15
C GLU A 417 30.24 -23.26 -7.63
N GLY A 418 29.15 -23.61 -6.93
CA GLY A 418 29.11 -23.82 -5.48
C GLY A 418 29.54 -25.18 -4.96
#